data_AF-A0A6H0ZJ54-F1
#
_entry.id   AF-A0A6H0ZJ54-F1
#
_cell.length_a   1.000
_cell.length_b   1.000
_cell.length_c   1.000
_cell.angle_alpha   90.00
_cell.angle_beta   90.00
_cell.angle_gamma   90.00
#
_symmetry.space_group_name_H-M   'P 1'
#
loop_
_entity.id
_entity.type
_entity.pdbx_description
1 polymer ?
#
loop_
_entity_poly.entity_id
_entity_poly.type
_entity_poly.pdbx_seq_one_letter_code
_entity_poly.pdbx_strand_id
1 'polypeptide(L)'
;MANVTLMPAAEGSFISRMSTLFAELHTAGERHGEMPDEACDLICQAAWLISDAIISAPVTCEADIAGKLRHAANLIADPTGVYAHEQRALMAAVNDLQRLRKDEWAASREGGKVMTRRERIEAVIERLIAKLDDMDGDCDLEEGDDIEAAETDENENEPYCGFARDYWGEVA
;
A
#
# COMPACT_ATOMS: atom_id res chain seq x y z
N MET A 1 22.47 -11.15 42.93
CA MET A 1 22.21 -11.90 41.68
C MET A 1 20.79 -11.61 41.26
N ALA A 2 20.61 -10.68 40.31
CA ALA A 2 19.28 -10.38 39.78
C ALA A 2 18.85 -11.53 38.89
N ASN A 3 17.69 -12.11 39.20
CA ASN A 3 17.07 -13.16 38.40
C ASN A 3 16.62 -12.49 37.10
N VAL A 4 17.37 -12.69 36.01
CA VAL A 4 16.93 -12.26 34.68
C VAL A 4 15.80 -13.19 34.28
N THR A 5 14.58 -12.78 34.57
CA THR A 5 13.39 -13.40 34.01
C THR A 5 13.45 -13.16 32.50
N LEU A 6 14.02 -14.11 31.76
CA LEU A 6 13.86 -14.18 30.31
C LEU A 6 12.36 -14.16 30.04
N MET A 7 11.88 -13.12 29.34
CA MET A 7 10.48 -13.03 28.95
C MET A 7 10.04 -14.32 28.24
N PRO A 8 8.78 -14.74 28.40
CA PRO A 8 8.26 -15.91 27.69
C PRO A 8 8.52 -15.74 26.19
N ALA A 9 8.89 -16.83 25.53
CA ALA A 9 9.15 -16.84 24.09
C ALA A 9 8.00 -16.13 23.36
N ALA A 10 8.26 -14.93 22.84
CA ALA A 10 7.23 -14.08 22.27
C ALA A 10 6.46 -14.87 21.20
N GLU A 11 5.15 -15.05 21.40
CA GLU A 11 4.29 -15.59 20.35
C GLU A 11 4.38 -14.67 19.11
N GLY A 12 4.68 -15.22 17.94
CA GLY A 12 4.82 -14.45 16.70
C GLY A 12 5.89 -14.98 15.75
N SER A 13 5.91 -14.45 14.52
CA SER A 13 6.92 -14.80 13.52
C SER A 13 8.33 -14.39 13.97
N PHE A 14 9.38 -14.95 13.33
CA PHE A 14 10.76 -14.62 13.67
C PHE A 14 11.02 -13.11 13.66
N ILE A 15 10.53 -12.42 12.63
CA ILE A 15 10.63 -10.96 12.49
C ILE A 15 9.97 -10.27 13.69
N SER A 16 8.75 -10.68 14.06
CA SER A 16 8.05 -10.10 15.21
C SER A 16 8.85 -10.24 16.49
N ARG A 17 9.38 -11.43 16.79
CA ARG A 17 10.17 -11.68 18.00
C ARG A 17 11.43 -10.83 18.04
N MET A 18 12.14 -10.75 16.92
CA MET A 18 13.37 -9.97 16.82
C MET A 18 13.09 -8.47 16.91
N SER A 19 12.00 -7.98 16.30
CA SER A 19 11.59 -6.57 16.44
C SER A 19 11.25 -6.20 17.87
N THR A 20 10.58 -7.08 18.62
CA THR A 20 10.32 -6.87 20.06
C THR A 20 11.63 -6.81 20.84
N LEU A 21 12.55 -7.75 20.61
CA LEU A 21 13.84 -7.77 21.29
C LEU A 21 14.67 -6.51 20.97
N PHE A 22 14.66 -6.06 19.72
CA PHE A 22 15.33 -4.83 19.31
C PHE A 22 14.79 -3.60 20.05
N ALA A 23 13.46 -3.48 20.15
CA ALA A 23 12.83 -2.38 20.90
C ALA A 23 13.16 -2.42 22.40
N GLU A 24 13.19 -3.61 23.00
CA GLU A 24 13.59 -3.79 24.40
C GLU A 24 15.05 -3.34 24.64
N LEU A 25 15.98 -3.71 23.77
CA LEU A 25 17.38 -3.26 23.88
C LEU A 25 17.49 -1.74 23.76
N HIS A 26 16.74 -1.14 22.84
CA HIS A 26 16.79 0.31 22.61
C HIS A 26 16.23 1.13 23.78
N THR A 27 15.37 0.53 24.62
CA THR A 27 14.87 1.16 25.85
C THR A 27 15.69 0.81 27.10
N ALA A 28 16.72 -0.05 26.98
CA ALA A 28 17.50 -0.49 28.14
C ALA A 28 18.26 0.68 28.80
N GLY A 29 18.84 1.57 27.98
CA GLY A 29 19.56 2.76 28.48
C GLY A 29 18.64 3.72 29.25
N GLU A 30 17.42 3.95 28.76
CA GLU A 30 16.44 4.78 29.45
C GLU A 30 15.98 4.16 30.78
N ARG A 31 15.83 2.83 30.83
CA ARG A 31 15.36 2.11 32.02
C ARG A 31 16.41 1.97 33.12
N HIS A 32 17.67 1.79 32.73
CA HIS A 32 18.75 1.47 33.67
C HIS A 32 19.67 2.67 33.99
N GLY A 33 19.59 3.76 33.23
CA GLY A 33 20.39 4.96 33.47
C GLY A 33 21.87 4.73 33.11
N GLU A 34 22.77 5.19 33.97
CA GLU A 34 24.21 5.03 33.76
C GLU A 34 24.60 3.54 33.88
N MET A 35 25.04 2.96 32.77
CA MET A 35 25.45 1.56 32.69
C MET A 35 26.97 1.46 32.49
N PRO A 36 27.62 0.38 32.98
CA PRO A 36 29.02 0.13 32.68
C PRO A 36 29.26 0.05 31.17
N ASP A 37 30.38 0.58 30.68
CA ASP A 37 30.73 0.59 29.25
C ASP A 37 30.61 -0.79 28.59
N GLU A 38 31.07 -1.85 29.26
CA GLU A 38 30.96 -3.23 28.75
C GLU A 38 29.51 -3.66 28.48
N ALA A 39 28.57 -3.23 29.31
CA ALA A 39 27.15 -3.50 29.12
C ALA A 39 26.59 -2.70 27.93
N CYS A 40 26.98 -1.43 27.80
CA CYS A 40 26.63 -0.59 26.65
C CYS A 40 27.14 -1.23 25.34
N ASP A 41 28.39 -1.67 25.30
CA ASP A 41 29.00 -2.33 24.14
C ASP A 41 28.26 -3.60 23.73
N LEU A 42 27.91 -4.45 24.70
CA LEU A 42 27.14 -5.68 24.44
C LEU A 42 25.74 -5.38 23.93
N ILE A 43 25.08 -4.33 24.45
CA ILE A 43 23.75 -3.90 23.97
C ILE A 43 23.84 -3.41 22.53
N CYS A 44 24.82 -2.56 22.21
CA CYS A 44 25.05 -2.06 20.86
C CYS A 44 25.34 -3.22 19.88
N GLN A 45 26.21 -4.15 20.27
CA GLN A 45 26.52 -5.33 19.46
C GLN A 45 25.29 -6.21 19.23
N ALA A 46 24.49 -6.47 20.27
CA ALA A 46 23.26 -7.24 20.16
C ALA A 46 22.25 -6.55 19.24
N ALA A 47 22.06 -5.23 19.37
CA ALA A 47 21.15 -4.45 18.54
C ALA A 47 21.54 -4.52 17.05
N TRP A 48 22.83 -4.45 16.72
CA TRP A 48 23.31 -4.61 15.35
C TRP A 48 23.03 -6.00 14.78
N LEU A 49 23.34 -7.06 15.53
CA LEU A 49 23.09 -8.44 15.11
C LEU A 49 21.59 -8.72 14.89
N ILE A 50 20.75 -8.23 15.79
CA ILE A 50 19.30 -8.38 15.68
C ILE A 50 18.76 -7.59 14.48
N SER A 51 19.25 -6.37 14.26
CA SER A 51 18.86 -5.56 13.10
C SER A 51 19.21 -6.27 11.80
N ASP A 52 20.44 -6.78 11.67
CA ASP A 52 20.86 -7.53 10.49
C ASP A 52 20.02 -8.81 10.28
N ALA A 53 19.65 -9.50 11.36
CA ALA A 53 18.77 -10.66 11.32
C ALA A 53 17.35 -10.32 10.84
N ILE A 54 16.77 -9.21 11.30
CA ILE A 54 15.45 -8.73 10.83
C ILE A 54 15.51 -8.39 9.35
N ILE A 55 16.54 -7.65 8.92
CA ILE A 55 16.72 -7.23 7.52
C ILE A 55 16.83 -8.45 6.61
N SER A 56 17.58 -9.46 7.03
CA SER A 56 17.88 -10.66 6.24
C SER A 56 16.82 -11.76 6.33
N ALA A 57 15.87 -11.66 7.27
CA ALA A 57 14.85 -12.68 7.48
C ALA A 57 13.99 -12.91 6.22
N PRO A 58 13.66 -14.15 5.84
CA PRO A 58 12.76 -14.40 4.73
C PRO A 58 11.35 -13.87 5.06
N VAL A 59 10.65 -13.43 4.02
CA VAL A 59 9.26 -12.95 4.10
C VAL A 59 8.35 -13.99 3.48
N THR A 60 7.34 -14.42 4.22
CA THR A 60 6.37 -15.43 3.77
C THR A 60 4.93 -14.92 3.73
N CYS A 61 4.65 -13.81 4.40
CA CYS A 61 3.32 -13.21 4.46
C CYS A 61 3.40 -11.68 4.59
N GLU A 62 2.25 -11.01 4.46
CA GLU A 62 2.14 -9.56 4.60
C GLU A 62 2.56 -9.04 5.99
N ALA A 63 2.33 -9.84 7.04
CA ALA A 63 2.70 -9.46 8.41
C ALA A 63 4.22 -9.36 8.59
N ASP A 64 5.00 -10.21 7.91
CA ASP A 64 6.46 -10.17 7.91
C ASP A 64 6.96 -8.87 7.24
N ILE A 65 6.36 -8.47 6.11
CA ILE A 65 6.67 -7.19 5.44
C ILE A 65 6.37 -6.03 6.39
N ALA A 66 5.19 -6.02 7.00
CA ALA A 66 4.81 -4.98 7.94
C ALA A 66 5.77 -4.92 9.13
N GLY A 67 6.31 -6.05 9.57
CA GLY A 67 7.37 -6.12 10.57
C GLY A 67 8.66 -5.43 10.11
N LYS A 68 9.15 -5.76 8.92
CA LYS A 68 10.36 -5.13 8.36
C LYS A 68 10.21 -3.64 8.11
N LEU A 69 9.04 -3.19 7.60
CA LEU A 69 8.76 -1.78 7.39
C LEU A 69 8.71 -0.98 8.70
N ARG A 70 8.12 -1.55 9.76
CA ARG A 70 8.15 -0.94 11.09
C ARG A 70 9.56 -0.86 11.65
N HIS A 71 10.36 -1.91 11.47
CA HIS A 71 11.78 -1.90 11.87
C HIS A 71 12.55 -0.79 11.15
N ALA A 72 12.40 -0.68 9.82
CA ALA A 72 13.03 0.38 9.03
C ALA A 72 12.58 1.78 9.49
N ALA A 73 11.28 1.96 9.77
CA ALA A 73 10.75 3.23 10.27
C ALA A 73 11.36 3.61 11.63
N ASN A 74 11.52 2.65 12.54
CA ASN A 74 12.15 2.89 13.84
C ASN A 74 13.62 3.32 13.69
N LEU A 75 14.38 2.68 12.80
CA LEU A 75 15.76 3.07 12.53
C LEU A 75 15.86 4.50 11.97
N ILE A 76 14.95 4.89 11.08
CA ILE A 76 14.93 6.23 10.48
C ILE A 76 14.53 7.30 11.52
N ALA A 77 13.67 6.94 12.47
CA ALA A 77 13.22 7.85 13.51
C ALA A 77 14.26 8.07 14.61
N ASP A 78 15.27 7.19 14.73
CA ASP A 78 16.33 7.29 15.72
C ASP A 78 17.24 8.52 15.42
N PRO A 79 17.32 9.51 16.34
CA PRO A 79 18.18 10.68 16.17
C PRO A 79 19.67 10.34 16.08
N THR A 80 20.07 9.18 16.62
CA THR A 80 21.44 8.65 16.61
C THR A 80 21.67 7.65 15.47
N GLY A 81 20.75 7.62 14.50
CA GLY A 81 20.60 6.62 13.46
C GLY A 81 21.89 6.15 12.77
N VAL A 82 21.84 4.90 12.32
CA VAL A 82 22.93 4.25 11.60
C VAL A 82 22.54 4.10 10.14
N TYR A 83 22.99 5.06 9.33
CA TYR A 83 22.75 5.15 7.88
C TYR A 83 22.86 3.79 7.14
N ALA A 84 23.86 2.99 7.49
CA ALA A 84 24.11 1.70 6.86
C ALA A 84 22.98 0.68 7.07
N HIS A 85 22.33 0.66 8.24
CA HIS A 85 21.22 -0.25 8.52
C HIS A 85 19.88 0.31 8.03
N GLU A 86 19.67 1.63 8.11
CA GLU A 86 18.44 2.29 7.63
C GLU A 86 18.18 2.01 6.15
N GLN A 87 19.17 2.27 5.29
CA GLN A 87 19.04 2.04 3.85
C GLN A 87 18.83 0.57 3.52
N ARG A 88 19.64 -0.31 4.14
CA ARG A 88 19.54 -1.76 3.93
C ARG A 88 18.17 -2.29 4.34
N ALA A 89 17.64 -1.83 5.49
CA ALA A 89 16.33 -2.24 5.97
C ALA A 89 15.21 -1.80 5.03
N LEU A 90 15.22 -0.54 4.58
CA LEU A 90 14.22 0.00 3.68
C LEU A 90 14.24 -0.73 2.33
N MET A 91 15.43 -0.88 1.73
CA MET A 91 15.59 -1.57 0.45
C MET A 91 15.14 -3.04 0.53
N ALA A 92 15.55 -3.76 1.58
CA ALA A 92 15.13 -5.14 1.78
C ALA A 92 13.61 -5.27 1.91
N ALA A 93 12.97 -4.43 2.73
CA ALA A 93 11.53 -4.46 2.93
C ALA A 93 10.74 -4.15 1.66
N VAL A 94 11.17 -3.15 0.87
CA VAL A 94 10.53 -2.79 -0.40
C VAL A 94 10.71 -3.89 -1.44
N ASN A 95 11.91 -4.45 -1.56
CA ASN A 95 12.19 -5.55 -2.49
C ASN A 95 11.37 -6.81 -2.14
N ASP A 96 11.25 -7.13 -0.85
CA ASP A 96 10.43 -8.25 -0.38
C ASP A 96 8.95 -8.02 -0.67
N LEU A 97 8.44 -6.79 -0.50
CA LEU A 97 7.07 -6.43 -0.87
C LEU A 97 6.82 -6.58 -2.37
N GLN A 98 7.73 -6.08 -3.19
CA GLN A 98 7.63 -6.22 -4.64
C GLN A 98 7.62 -7.69 -5.06
N ARG A 99 8.49 -8.51 -4.45
CA ARG A 99 8.54 -9.95 -4.70
C ARG A 99 7.22 -10.62 -4.31
N LEU A 100 6.74 -10.40 -3.08
CA LEU A 100 5.49 -11.01 -2.59
C LEU A 100 4.31 -10.66 -3.51
N ARG A 101 4.14 -9.38 -3.86
CA ARG A 101 3.05 -8.93 -4.76
C ARG A 101 3.17 -9.50 -6.17
N LYS A 102 4.40 -9.64 -6.67
CA LYS A 102 4.65 -10.27 -7.98
C LYS A 102 4.24 -11.74 -7.96
N ASP A 103 4.58 -12.46 -6.91
CA ASP A 103 4.25 -13.88 -6.74
C ASP A 103 2.73 -14.08 -6.60
N GLU A 104 2.06 -13.24 -5.81
CA GLU A 104 0.58 -13.23 -5.70
C GLU A 104 -0.11 -12.97 -7.04
N TRP A 105 0.42 -12.02 -7.83
CA TRP A 105 -0.08 -11.73 -9.18
C TRP A 105 0.17 -12.88 -10.15
N ALA A 106 1.34 -13.52 -10.10
CA ALA A 106 1.65 -14.68 -10.92
C ALA A 106 0.72 -15.86 -10.61
N ALA A 107 0.51 -16.16 -9.33
CA ALA A 107 -0.43 -17.19 -8.87
C ALA A 107 -1.87 -16.88 -9.32
N SER A 108 -2.29 -15.62 -9.26
CA SER A 108 -3.59 -15.18 -9.77
C SER A 108 -3.76 -15.39 -11.27
N ARG A 109 -2.68 -15.26 -12.07
CA ARG A 109 -2.69 -15.49 -13.53
C ARG A 109 -2.78 -16.97 -13.90
N GLU A 110 -2.21 -17.84 -13.09
CA GLU A 110 -2.29 -19.29 -13.28
C GLU A 110 -3.67 -19.85 -12.85
N GLY A 111 -4.37 -19.15 -11.95
CA GLY A 111 -5.71 -19.51 -11.48
C GLY A 111 -6.91 -18.82 -12.17
N GLY A 112 -6.70 -17.77 -12.98
CA GLY A 112 -7.80 -17.06 -13.63
C GLY A 112 -7.35 -15.97 -14.61
N LYS A 113 -8.17 -15.72 -15.64
CA LYS A 113 -7.90 -14.71 -16.69
C LYS A 113 -7.68 -13.34 -16.06
N VAL A 114 -6.44 -12.84 -16.08
CA VAL A 114 -6.13 -11.48 -15.64
C VAL A 114 -6.62 -10.50 -16.67
N MET A 115 -7.70 -9.77 -16.33
CA MET A 115 -8.11 -8.60 -17.07
C MET A 115 -7.01 -7.55 -17.01
N THR A 116 -6.54 -7.16 -18.18
CA THR A 116 -5.70 -6.00 -18.40
C THR A 116 -6.40 -4.74 -17.88
N ARG A 117 -5.63 -3.66 -17.66
CA ARG A 117 -6.20 -2.35 -17.28
C ARG A 117 -7.27 -1.89 -18.28
N ARG A 118 -7.11 -2.23 -19.56
CA ARG A 118 -8.07 -1.97 -20.63
C ARG A 118 -9.37 -2.78 -20.44
N GLU A 119 -9.27 -4.09 -20.26
CA GLU A 119 -10.44 -4.96 -20.03
C GLU A 119 -11.20 -4.56 -18.74
N ARG A 120 -10.50 -4.09 -17.70
CA ARG A 120 -11.14 -3.53 -16.50
C ARG A 120 -11.91 -2.25 -16.78
N ILE A 121 -11.37 -1.38 -17.64
CA ILE A 121 -12.04 -0.13 -18.03
C ILE A 121 -13.27 -0.46 -18.89
N GLU A 122 -13.14 -1.35 -19.87
CA GLU A 122 -14.25 -1.80 -20.72
C GLU A 122 -15.37 -2.42 -19.87
N ALA A 123 -15.04 -3.30 -18.91
CA ALA A 123 -16.04 -3.89 -18.00
C ALA A 123 -16.76 -2.86 -17.11
N VAL A 124 -16.06 -1.78 -16.70
CA VAL A 124 -16.69 -0.70 -15.93
C VAL A 124 -17.59 0.17 -16.82
N ILE A 125 -17.16 0.45 -18.05
CA ILE A 125 -17.95 1.21 -19.04
C ILE A 125 -19.23 0.45 -19.38
N GLU A 126 -19.15 -0.85 -19.68
CA GLU A 126 -20.34 -1.67 -19.98
C GLU A 126 -21.34 -1.68 -18.82
N ARG A 127 -20.82 -1.78 -17.58
CA ARG A 127 -21.66 -1.73 -16.37
C ARG A 127 -22.31 -0.36 -16.18
N LEU A 128 -21.62 0.71 -16.56
CA LEU A 128 -22.15 2.07 -16.52
C LEU A 128 -23.24 2.27 -17.58
N ILE A 129 -23.02 1.82 -18.82
CA ILE A 129 -24.01 1.88 -19.91
C ILE A 129 -25.29 1.15 -19.50
N ALA A 130 -25.18 -0.11 -19.04
CA ALA A 130 -26.36 -0.87 -18.61
C ALA A 130 -27.12 -0.19 -17.46
N LYS A 131 -26.41 0.53 -16.59
CA LYS A 131 -27.06 1.27 -15.51
C LYS A 131 -27.70 2.57 -15.98
N LEU A 132 -27.13 3.21 -17.00
CA LEU A 132 -27.71 4.38 -17.64
C LEU A 132 -28.96 3.97 -18.45
N ASP A 133 -28.95 2.86 -19.18
CA ASP A 133 -30.13 2.33 -19.87
C ASP A 133 -31.29 2.02 -18.89
N ASP A 134 -30.97 1.40 -17.75
CA ASP A 134 -31.93 1.15 -16.65
C ASP A 134 -32.47 2.44 -16.00
N MET A 135 -31.71 3.53 -16.07
CA MET A 135 -32.08 4.83 -15.51
C MET A 135 -32.82 5.73 -16.51
N ASP A 136 -32.53 5.60 -17.81
CA ASP A 136 -33.17 6.38 -18.87
C ASP A 136 -34.60 5.88 -19.14
N GLY A 137 -34.92 4.65 -18.72
CA GLY A 137 -36.32 4.24 -18.57
C GLY A 137 -37.11 4.13 -19.86
N ASP A 138 -36.45 3.97 -21.02
CA ASP A 138 -37.10 3.58 -22.27
C ASP A 138 -37.34 2.06 -22.28
N CYS A 139 -38.18 1.62 -21.34
CA CYS A 139 -38.99 0.43 -21.55
C CYS A 139 -40.02 0.74 -22.65
N ASP A 140 -40.11 -0.14 -23.64
CA ASP A 140 -41.25 -0.33 -24.57
C ASP A 140 -41.94 0.91 -25.19
N LEU A 141 -41.37 1.45 -26.28
CA LEU A 141 -42.14 2.09 -27.36
C LEU A 141 -42.26 1.18 -28.60
N GLU A 142 -42.52 -0.11 -28.38
CA GLU A 142 -43.20 -0.90 -29.41
C GLU A 142 -44.71 -0.84 -29.16
N GLU A 143 -45.40 -0.24 -30.14
CA GLU A 143 -46.85 -0.22 -30.40
C GLU A 143 -47.71 0.83 -29.68
N GLY A 144 -48.08 1.88 -30.45
CA GLY A 144 -49.23 2.72 -30.12
C GLY A 144 -49.37 4.00 -30.95
N ASP A 145 -49.85 3.85 -32.18
CA ASP A 145 -50.67 4.79 -32.95
C ASP A 145 -50.09 6.14 -33.45
N ASP A 146 -49.98 6.20 -34.79
CA ASP A 146 -50.33 7.30 -35.68
C ASP A 146 -50.62 8.67 -35.05
N ILE A 147 -49.66 9.60 -35.20
CA ILE A 147 -49.98 11.03 -35.37
C ILE A 147 -49.49 11.44 -36.75
N GLU A 148 -50.44 11.48 -37.67
CA GLU A 148 -50.32 12.02 -39.02
C GLU A 148 -49.84 13.49 -39.03
N ALA A 149 -49.18 13.79 -40.14
CA ALA A 149 -48.63 15.06 -40.61
C ALA A 149 -49.21 16.39 -40.06
N ALA A 150 -48.31 17.33 -39.79
CA ALA A 150 -48.51 18.72 -40.20
C ALA A 150 -47.17 19.38 -40.57
N GLU A 151 -47.09 19.84 -41.81
CA GLU A 151 -45.97 20.55 -42.41
C GLU A 151 -45.72 21.95 -41.80
N THR A 152 -44.48 22.44 -42.02
CA THR A 152 -44.01 23.84 -42.09
C THR A 152 -44.06 24.72 -40.83
N ASP A 153 -42.91 25.30 -40.45
CA ASP A 153 -42.59 26.70 -40.80
C ASP A 153 -41.10 27.01 -40.57
N GLU A 154 -40.53 27.78 -41.49
CA GLU A 154 -39.19 28.36 -41.46
C GLU A 154 -39.19 29.58 -40.53
N ASN A 155 -38.25 29.67 -39.59
CA ASN A 155 -37.72 30.94 -39.06
C ASN A 155 -36.52 30.64 -38.17
N GLU A 156 -35.30 30.84 -38.67
CA GLU A 156 -34.52 32.07 -38.48
C GLU A 156 -34.14 32.34 -37.02
N ASN A 157 -32.87 32.03 -36.74
CA ASN A 157 -31.93 32.93 -36.04
C ASN A 157 -32.17 33.19 -34.54
N GLU A 158 -31.39 32.53 -33.67
CA GLU A 158 -30.58 33.24 -32.65
C GLU A 158 -29.46 32.35 -32.05
N PRO A 159 -28.33 32.94 -31.62
CA PRO A 159 -27.06 32.25 -31.39
C PRO A 159 -26.92 31.73 -29.96
N TYR A 160 -26.52 30.47 -29.79
CA TYR A 160 -26.20 29.94 -28.46
C TYR A 160 -24.86 30.49 -27.96
N CYS A 161 -24.94 31.14 -26.81
CA CYS A 161 -23.90 31.78 -26.02
C CYS A 161 -22.91 30.75 -25.43
N GLY A 162 -21.63 31.13 -25.38
CA GLY A 162 -20.54 30.24 -24.99
C GLY A 162 -20.43 29.94 -23.49
N PHE A 163 -19.55 28.98 -23.16
CA PHE A 163 -18.60 29.13 -22.05
C PHE A 163 -17.43 28.13 -22.19
N ALA A 164 -16.24 28.71 -22.37
CA ALA A 164 -14.90 28.28 -21.94
C ALA A 164 -14.44 26.82 -22.15
N ARG A 165 -13.78 26.62 -23.30
CA ARG A 165 -12.49 25.90 -23.35
C ARG A 165 -11.47 26.77 -22.60
N ASP A 166 -10.78 26.22 -21.61
CA ASP A 166 -9.39 26.54 -21.19
C ASP A 166 -9.17 26.19 -19.71
N TYR A 167 -8.58 25.03 -19.41
CA TYR A 167 -7.85 24.80 -18.16
C TYR A 167 -6.89 23.62 -18.30
N TRP A 168 -5.72 23.87 -18.88
CA TRP A 168 -4.47 23.19 -18.54
C TRP A 168 -3.34 24.21 -18.65
N GLY A 169 -3.11 24.91 -17.54
CA GLY A 169 -1.92 25.72 -17.33
C GLY A 169 -0.74 24.81 -16.99
N GLU A 170 0.24 24.76 -17.89
CA GLU A 170 1.60 24.35 -17.58
C GLU A 170 2.22 25.41 -16.65
N VAL A 171 2.73 24.97 -15.51
CA VAL A 171 3.61 25.78 -14.66
C VAL A 171 5.02 25.24 -14.87
N ALA A 172 5.84 26.06 -15.52
CA ALA A 172 7.29 26.01 -15.48
C ALA A 172 7.79 26.93 -14.35
#